data_AF-A0A067DN91-F1
#
_entry.id   AF-A0A067DN91-F1
#
_cell.length_a   1.000
_cell.length_b   1.000
_cell.length_c   1.000
_cell.angle_alpha   90.00
_cell.angle_beta   90.00
_cell.angle_gamma   90.00
#
_symmetry.space_group_name_H-M   'P 1'
#
loop_
_entity.id
_entity.type
_entity.pdbx_description
1 polymer ?
#
loop_
_entity_poly.entity_id
_entity_poly.type
_entity_poly.pdbx_seq_one_letter_code
_entity_poly.pdbx_strand_id
1 'polypeptide(L)'
;MCAMNGNFFLNCRRRDSPPKLMIGELEVFSLSIENGSMIASISTAHRCYDGFGNRTSDINTSVKLGSRPLRFSDTRNKLTAFGCDTVAYMGNTGSFWSGRVSICANESAKLNESSCSGIGCCQIPLPQSLKSLNLALLSIRNHTNLGEFMPCDYALLADETFNIAEFQASKDKSSSNVTIEWVVKEKNCPDDPNSEVYGCSDNTTCYYSKNGQGYRCKCKPGFQGNPYLGCV
;
A
#
# COMPACT_ATOMS: atom_id res chain seq x y z
N MET A 1 -13.87 3.28 -24.43
CA MET A 1 -13.68 3.25 -22.97
C MET A 1 -13.57 4.70 -22.52
N CYS A 2 -14.47 5.16 -21.65
CA CYS A 2 -14.48 6.56 -21.20
C CYS A 2 -13.67 6.68 -19.92
N ALA A 3 -12.72 7.62 -19.89
CA ALA A 3 -11.95 8.00 -18.71
C ALA A 3 -11.77 9.52 -18.74
N MET A 4 -11.68 10.15 -17.57
CA MET A 4 -11.53 11.61 -17.47
C MET A 4 -10.30 12.12 -18.24
N ASN A 5 -9.19 11.38 -18.17
CA ASN A 5 -7.98 11.63 -18.95
C ASN A 5 -7.06 10.39 -18.92
N GLY A 6 -5.90 10.51 -19.58
CA GLY A 6 -4.85 9.50 -19.67
C GLY A 6 -4.44 8.84 -18.35
N ASN A 7 -4.46 9.58 -17.24
CA ASN A 7 -3.96 9.12 -15.95
C ASN A 7 -4.90 8.11 -15.26
N PHE A 8 -6.17 8.08 -15.65
CA PHE A 8 -7.19 7.20 -15.08
C PHE A 8 -7.43 5.95 -15.91
N PHE A 9 -6.69 5.73 -17.00
CA PHE A 9 -6.80 4.48 -17.73
C PHE A 9 -6.24 3.32 -16.92
N LEU A 10 -7.09 2.29 -16.81
CA LEU A 10 -6.73 0.96 -16.36
C LEU A 10 -6.55 0.06 -17.59
N ASN A 11 -5.53 -0.78 -17.56
CA ASN A 11 -5.24 -1.72 -18.62
C ASN A 11 -5.71 -3.12 -18.23
N CYS A 12 -6.19 -3.92 -19.18
CA CYS A 12 -6.50 -5.31 -18.95
C CYS A 12 -5.46 -6.18 -19.66
N ARG A 13 -4.63 -6.87 -18.88
CA ARG A 13 -3.59 -7.78 -19.41
C ARG A 13 -4.23 -9.12 -19.76
N ARG A 14 -4.80 -9.18 -20.96
CA ARG A 14 -5.51 -10.35 -21.50
C ARG A 14 -4.65 -11.59 -21.76
N ARG A 15 -3.32 -11.46 -21.68
CA ARG A 15 -2.40 -12.60 -21.84
C ARG A 15 -2.37 -13.49 -20.60
N ASP A 16 -2.83 -12.98 -19.45
CA ASP A 16 -2.98 -13.78 -18.24
C ASP A 16 -4.32 -14.53 -18.24
N SER A 17 -4.36 -15.65 -17.51
CA SER A 17 -5.57 -16.44 -17.30
C SER A 17 -5.81 -16.64 -15.80
N PRO A 18 -6.81 -15.96 -15.19
CA PRO A 18 -7.74 -15.00 -15.81
C PRO A 18 -7.06 -13.65 -16.18
N PRO A 19 -7.68 -12.85 -17.07
CA PRO A 19 -7.18 -11.52 -17.41
C PRO A 19 -7.04 -10.63 -16.17
N LYS A 20 -5.88 -9.96 -16.04
CA LYS A 20 -5.58 -9.09 -14.88
C LYS A 20 -5.88 -7.63 -15.18
N LEU A 21 -6.54 -6.94 -14.26
CA LEU A 21 -6.74 -5.49 -14.31
C LEU A 21 -5.48 -4.82 -13.75
N MET A 22 -4.95 -3.81 -14.45
CA MET A 22 -3.65 -3.22 -14.17
C MET A 22 -3.72 -1.69 -14.09
N ILE A 23 -2.98 -1.12 -13.15
CA ILE A 23 -2.65 0.31 -13.09
C ILE A 23 -1.14 0.51 -13.14
N GLY A 24 -0.65 0.94 -14.31
CA GLY A 24 0.79 0.81 -14.61
C GLY A 24 1.19 -0.66 -14.54
N GLU A 25 2.14 -0.99 -13.67
CA GLU A 25 2.62 -2.35 -13.42
C GLU A 25 1.91 -3.07 -12.26
N LEU A 26 0.99 -2.40 -11.56
CA LEU A 26 0.31 -2.96 -10.39
C LEU A 26 -0.97 -3.67 -10.81
N GLU A 27 -1.16 -4.90 -10.33
CA GLU A 27 -2.43 -5.62 -10.45
C GLU A 27 -3.47 -5.01 -9.50
N VAL A 28 -4.67 -4.76 -9.99
CA VAL A 28 -5.81 -4.19 -9.26
C VAL A 28 -6.86 -5.28 -9.07
N PHE A 29 -7.23 -5.52 -7.82
CA PHE A 29 -8.23 -6.54 -7.46
C PHE A 29 -9.64 -5.97 -7.33
N SER A 30 -9.76 -4.73 -6.85
CA SER A 30 -11.05 -4.09 -6.65
C SER A 30 -10.98 -2.58 -6.75
N LEU A 31 -12.11 -1.98 -7.08
CA LEU A 31 -12.32 -0.54 -7.21
C LEU A 31 -13.52 -0.15 -6.37
N SER A 32 -13.38 0.88 -5.55
CA SER A 32 -14.48 1.56 -4.89
C SER A 32 -14.58 2.97 -5.47
N ILE A 33 -15.55 3.20 -6.34
CA ILE A 33 -15.75 4.51 -6.97
C ILE A 33 -16.24 5.54 -5.93
N GLU A 34 -17.11 5.11 -5.02
CA GLU A 34 -17.60 5.94 -3.92
C GLU A 34 -16.48 6.37 -2.98
N ASN A 35 -15.64 5.41 -2.54
CA ASN A 35 -14.49 5.71 -1.69
C ASN A 35 -13.28 6.17 -2.47
N GLY A 36 -13.37 6.26 -3.80
CA GLY A 36 -12.31 6.68 -4.72
C GLY A 36 -10.97 6.04 -4.40
N SER A 37 -11.02 4.74 -4.20
CA SER A 37 -9.90 3.90 -3.83
C SER A 37 -9.93 2.59 -4.60
N MET A 38 -8.76 1.96 -4.69
CA MET A 38 -8.57 0.66 -5.32
C MET A 38 -7.66 -0.20 -4.47
N ILE A 39 -7.88 -1.51 -4.47
CA ILE A 39 -6.98 -2.46 -3.85
C ILE A 39 -6.05 -2.99 -4.94
N ALA A 40 -4.75 -2.83 -4.75
CA ALA A 40 -3.72 -3.30 -5.66
C ALA A 40 -2.71 -4.21 -4.96
N SER A 41 -2.02 -5.04 -5.74
CA SER A 41 -0.92 -5.88 -5.27
C SER A 41 0.41 -5.15 -5.40
N ILE A 42 1.25 -5.21 -4.37
CA ILE A 42 2.66 -4.81 -4.45
C ILE A 42 3.56 -5.93 -3.92
N SER A 43 4.80 -6.00 -4.40
CA SER A 43 5.78 -6.98 -3.90
C SER A 43 6.20 -6.71 -2.46
N THR A 44 6.37 -7.76 -1.68
CA THR A 44 7.00 -7.65 -0.35
C THR A 44 8.51 -7.56 -0.50
N ALA A 45 9.15 -6.87 0.44
CA ALA A 45 10.59 -6.97 0.63
C ALA A 45 10.87 -8.09 1.62
N HIS A 46 11.92 -8.87 1.38
CA HIS A 46 12.29 -9.95 2.29
C HIS A 46 13.79 -10.19 2.29
N ARG A 47 14.27 -10.75 3.40
CA ARG A 47 15.65 -11.16 3.54
C ARG A 47 15.72 -12.47 4.29
N CYS A 48 16.28 -13.48 3.65
CA CYS A 48 16.30 -14.86 4.13
C CYS A 48 17.70 -15.39 4.39
N TYR A 49 17.78 -16.37 5.29
CA TYR A 49 19.01 -16.98 5.80
C TYR A 49 18.88 -18.50 5.88
N ASP A 50 20.01 -19.20 5.89
CA ASP A 50 20.13 -20.66 6.00
C ASP A 50 20.18 -21.19 7.44
N GLY A 51 19.93 -20.34 8.44
CA GLY A 51 20.05 -20.69 9.86
C GLY A 51 21.48 -20.59 10.43
N PHE A 52 22.51 -20.52 9.58
CA PHE A 52 23.90 -20.24 9.96
C PHE A 52 24.29 -18.77 9.75
N GLY A 53 23.33 -17.96 9.31
CA GLY A 53 23.52 -16.54 9.00
C GLY A 53 23.97 -16.27 7.57
N ASN A 54 24.09 -17.29 6.70
CA ASN A 54 24.36 -17.04 5.29
C ASN A 54 23.06 -16.62 4.60
N ARG A 55 23.13 -15.52 3.86
CA ARG A 55 21.99 -14.95 3.15
C ARG A 55 21.64 -15.79 1.93
N THR A 56 20.43 -16.35 1.90
CA THR A 56 19.93 -17.19 0.81
C THR A 56 19.09 -16.41 -0.20
N SER A 57 18.41 -15.36 0.25
CA SER A 57 17.62 -14.47 -0.60
C SER A 57 17.59 -13.06 -0.02
N ASP A 58 17.58 -12.05 -0.89
CA ASP A 58 17.48 -10.64 -0.49
C ASP A 58 16.74 -9.87 -1.58
N ILE A 59 15.56 -9.37 -1.26
CA ILE A 59 14.74 -8.57 -2.17
C ILE A 59 14.32 -7.29 -1.46
N ASN A 60 14.71 -6.17 -2.07
CA ASN A 60 14.18 -4.86 -1.74
C ASN A 60 13.03 -4.53 -2.69
N THR A 61 12.01 -3.84 -2.18
CA THR A 61 10.88 -3.37 -3.00
C THR A 61 10.96 -1.88 -3.22
N SER A 62 10.74 -1.44 -4.46
CA SER A 62 10.47 -0.04 -4.78
C SER A 62 9.18 0.06 -5.59
N VAL A 63 8.23 0.85 -5.12
CA VAL A 63 6.97 1.11 -5.82
C VAL A 63 6.79 2.60 -6.04
N LYS A 64 6.33 2.97 -7.25
CA LYS A 64 6.05 4.35 -7.65
C LYS A 64 4.72 4.40 -8.40
N LEU A 65 3.81 5.26 -7.94
CA LEU A 65 2.52 5.50 -8.59
C LEU A 65 2.60 6.47 -9.78
N GLY A 66 3.80 7.02 -10.04
CA GLY A 66 4.07 7.92 -11.16
C GLY A 66 3.46 9.32 -10.99
N SER A 67 3.23 9.99 -12.12
CA SER A 67 2.64 11.33 -12.18
C SER A 67 1.12 11.35 -12.00
N ARG A 68 0.48 10.17 -11.94
CA ARG A 68 -0.97 10.05 -11.79
C ARG A 68 -1.42 10.69 -10.46
N PRO A 69 -2.68 11.16 -10.37
CA PRO A 69 -3.22 11.75 -9.15
C PRO A 69 -3.60 10.66 -8.13
N LEU A 70 -2.69 9.71 -7.90
CA LEU A 70 -2.85 8.56 -7.00
C LEU A 70 -1.99 8.74 -5.76
N ARG A 71 -2.40 8.17 -4.62
CA ARG A 71 -1.63 8.10 -3.37
C ARG A 71 -1.87 6.78 -2.67
N PHE A 72 -0.88 6.29 -1.93
CA PHE A 72 -1.17 5.27 -0.92
C PHE A 72 -2.06 5.90 0.16
N SER A 73 -3.12 5.21 0.55
CA SER A 73 -3.98 5.65 1.66
C SER A 73 -3.17 5.64 2.97
N ASP A 74 -3.09 6.78 3.64
CA ASP A 74 -2.39 6.95 4.93
C ASP A 74 -3.19 6.37 6.11
N THR A 75 -4.51 6.29 5.95
CA THR A 75 -5.43 5.79 6.98
C THR A 75 -5.67 4.29 6.86
N ARG A 76 -5.70 3.77 5.63
CA ARG A 76 -5.94 2.35 5.36
C ARG A 76 -4.68 1.52 5.35
N ASN A 77 -3.55 2.05 4.91
CA ASN A 77 -2.33 1.25 4.85
C ASN A 77 -1.45 1.48 6.07
N LYS A 78 -0.77 0.41 6.48
CA LYS A 78 0.32 0.43 7.45
C LYS A 78 1.51 -0.29 6.86
N LEU A 79 2.71 0.22 7.12
CA LEU A 79 3.88 -0.61 6.91
C LEU A 79 3.88 -1.66 7.99
N THR A 80 3.99 -2.92 7.57
CA THR A 80 4.16 -4.04 8.45
C THR A 80 5.55 -4.64 8.25
N ALA A 81 6.27 -4.87 9.34
CA ALA A 81 7.57 -5.52 9.31
C ALA A 81 7.60 -6.69 10.27
N PHE A 82 8.16 -7.80 9.80
CA PHE A 82 8.28 -9.08 10.48
C PHE A 82 9.73 -9.49 10.52
N GLY A 83 10.18 -9.98 11.66
CA GLY A 83 11.54 -10.47 11.76
C GLY A 83 12.19 -10.20 13.10
N CYS A 84 13.34 -10.83 13.30
CA CYS A 84 14.14 -10.77 14.50
C CYS A 84 15.57 -10.56 14.04
N ASP A 85 16.34 -9.79 14.81
CA ASP A 85 17.62 -9.31 14.33
C ASP A 85 17.48 -8.55 12.99
N THR A 86 16.40 -7.76 12.89
CA THR A 86 16.02 -7.08 11.65
C THR A 86 15.88 -5.58 11.84
N VAL A 87 16.30 -4.83 10.84
CA VAL A 87 16.02 -3.41 10.64
C VAL A 87 15.23 -3.30 9.35
N ALA A 88 13.92 -3.15 9.48
CA ALA A 88 13.06 -2.80 8.37
C ALA A 88 13.02 -1.29 8.25
N TYR A 89 13.42 -0.76 7.11
CA TYR A 89 13.29 0.67 6.84
C TYR A 89 12.53 0.90 5.54
N MET A 90 11.71 1.93 5.62
CA MET A 90 10.97 2.47 4.52
C MET A 90 11.45 3.89 4.24
N GLY A 91 11.27 4.33 3.02
CA GLY A 91 11.37 5.75 2.76
C GLY A 91 11.07 6.09 1.33
N ASN A 92 11.09 7.38 1.08
CA ASN A 92 10.99 7.92 -0.25
C ASN A 92 12.15 8.89 -0.44
N THR A 93 12.93 8.67 -1.50
CA THR A 93 14.16 9.39 -1.77
C THR A 93 13.87 10.89 -1.79
N GLY A 94 14.52 11.64 -0.88
CA GLY A 94 14.37 13.09 -0.77
C GLY A 94 13.17 13.60 0.03
N SER A 95 12.38 12.74 0.69
CA SER A 95 11.29 13.20 1.57
C SER A 95 11.39 12.70 3.01
N PHE A 96 11.38 11.39 3.23
CA PHE A 96 11.45 10.83 4.59
C PHE A 96 12.02 9.42 4.55
N TRP A 97 12.58 9.02 5.69
CA TRP A 97 12.91 7.65 6.00
C TRP A 97 12.35 7.34 7.39
N SER A 98 11.79 6.17 7.55
CA SER A 98 11.31 5.65 8.81
C SER A 98 11.72 4.19 8.89
N GLY A 99 12.05 3.71 10.07
CA GLY A 99 12.45 2.33 10.24
C GLY A 99 12.09 1.82 11.59
N ARG A 100 12.07 0.49 11.70
CA ARG A 100 11.93 -0.19 12.97
C ARG A 100 12.94 -1.30 13.09
N VAL A 101 13.48 -1.39 14.29
CA VAL A 101 14.41 -2.41 14.71
C VAL A 101 13.65 -3.43 15.54
N SER A 102 13.91 -4.71 15.30
CA SER A 102 13.44 -5.79 16.16
C SER A 102 14.59 -6.73 16.50
N ILE A 103 14.82 -6.94 17.79
CA ILE A 103 15.87 -7.83 18.31
C ILE A 103 15.18 -8.81 19.26
N CYS A 104 15.46 -10.10 19.07
CA CYS A 104 14.85 -11.18 19.83
C CYS A 104 15.95 -12.00 20.51
N ALA A 105 15.65 -12.59 21.67
CA ALA A 105 16.59 -13.41 22.41
C ALA A 105 16.56 -14.89 22.00
N ASN A 106 15.37 -15.42 21.70
CA ASN A 106 15.10 -16.82 21.37
C ASN A 106 13.69 -16.97 20.77
N GLU A 107 13.30 -18.19 20.40
CA GLU A 107 12.00 -18.51 19.79
C GLU A 107 10.81 -18.14 20.70
N SER A 108 10.95 -18.18 22.03
CA SER A 108 9.89 -17.79 22.95
C SER A 108 9.59 -16.29 22.97
N ALA A 109 10.44 -15.46 22.35
CA ALA A 109 10.14 -14.04 22.07
C ALA A 109 9.31 -13.85 20.78
N LYS A 110 8.95 -14.93 20.08
CA LYS A 110 8.12 -14.92 18.86
C LYS A 110 6.67 -14.60 19.20
N LEU A 111 6.01 -14.01 18.22
CA LEU A 111 4.66 -13.44 18.28
C LEU A 111 3.61 -14.43 18.80
N ASN A 112 3.16 -14.23 20.03
CA ASN A 112 1.94 -14.83 20.59
C ASN A 112 0.76 -13.85 20.59
N GLU A 113 0.91 -12.66 19.99
CA GLU A 113 -0.10 -11.62 20.07
C GLU A 113 -0.84 -11.39 18.76
N SER A 114 -2.15 -11.18 18.87
CA SER A 114 -2.99 -10.58 17.84
C SER A 114 -2.62 -9.12 17.53
N SER A 115 -1.69 -8.51 18.28
CA SER A 115 -1.26 -7.12 18.15
C SER A 115 0.17 -7.02 17.59
N CYS A 116 0.34 -6.44 16.39
CA CYS A 116 1.65 -6.26 15.73
C CYS A 116 2.34 -4.97 16.19
N SER A 117 2.62 -4.87 17.48
CA SER A 117 3.21 -3.68 18.09
C SER A 117 4.49 -3.95 18.87
N GLY A 118 4.94 -5.19 18.97
CA GLY A 118 6.03 -5.63 19.86
C GLY A 118 7.25 -6.24 19.17
N ILE A 119 7.91 -7.15 19.89
CA ILE A 119 9.07 -7.91 19.41
C ILE A 119 8.61 -8.82 18.25
N GLY A 120 9.39 -8.88 17.17
CA GLY A 120 9.09 -9.71 16.00
C GLY A 120 8.12 -9.10 14.98
N CYS A 121 7.26 -8.13 15.34
CA CYS A 121 6.29 -7.53 14.42
C CYS A 121 5.99 -6.07 14.72
N CYS A 122 6.01 -5.23 13.70
CA CYS A 122 5.69 -3.80 13.76
C CYS A 122 4.61 -3.40 12.78
N GLN A 123 3.79 -2.42 13.18
CA GLN A 123 3.11 -1.55 12.24
C GLN A 123 3.51 -0.09 12.41
N ILE A 124 3.76 0.60 11.30
CA ILE A 124 4.08 2.03 11.27
C ILE A 124 3.02 2.75 10.42
N PRO A 125 2.40 3.84 10.92
CA PRO A 125 1.48 4.64 10.12
C PRO A 125 2.20 5.32 8.96
N LEU A 126 1.48 5.55 7.87
CA LEU A 126 2.03 6.20 6.68
C LEU A 126 1.91 7.73 6.78
N PRO A 127 2.92 8.49 6.33
CA PRO A 127 2.74 9.92 6.09
C PRO A 127 1.79 10.15 4.91
N GLN A 128 1.08 11.27 4.96
CA GLN A 128 0.19 11.71 3.89
C GLN A 128 0.93 12.01 2.59
N SER A 129 0.18 11.95 1.49
CA SER A 129 0.65 12.35 0.15
C SER A 129 1.77 11.48 -0.44
N LEU A 130 1.87 10.24 0.03
CA LEU A 130 2.81 9.25 -0.45
C LEU A 130 2.47 8.73 -1.86
N LYS A 131 3.36 8.99 -2.84
CA LYS A 131 3.31 8.41 -4.21
C LYS A 131 4.30 7.27 -4.45
N SER A 132 5.32 7.15 -3.60
CA SER A 132 6.41 6.21 -3.80
C SER A 132 6.97 5.73 -2.47
N LEU A 133 7.43 4.48 -2.46
CA LEU A 133 7.93 3.83 -1.26
C LEU A 133 9.06 2.88 -1.66
N ASN A 134 10.16 2.95 -0.93
CA ASN A 134 11.22 1.95 -0.93
C ASN A 134 11.13 1.18 0.38
N LEU A 135 11.22 -0.14 0.32
CA LEU A 135 11.24 -1.06 1.45
C LEU A 135 12.51 -1.89 1.37
N ALA A 136 13.24 -1.94 2.47
CA ALA A 136 14.47 -2.71 2.56
C ALA A 136 14.70 -3.21 3.98
N LEU A 137 15.48 -4.29 4.06
CA LEU A 137 15.79 -5.01 5.29
C LEU A 137 17.30 -5.14 5.48
N LEU A 138 17.75 -4.92 6.70
CA LEU A 138 19.11 -5.21 7.16
C LEU A 138 19.05 -6.10 8.39
N SER A 139 20.15 -6.81 8.66
CA SER A 139 20.32 -7.54 9.91
C SER A 139 21.47 -6.91 10.71
N ILE A 140 21.34 -6.91 12.04
CA ILE A 140 22.32 -6.29 12.95
C ILE A 140 23.38 -7.32 13.37
N ARG A 141 23.00 -8.58 13.56
CA ARG A 141 23.84 -9.68 14.07
C ARG A 141 24.03 -10.81 13.05
N ASN A 142 23.82 -10.51 11.77
CA ASN A 142 23.87 -11.45 10.64
C ASN A 142 22.97 -12.68 10.82
N HIS A 143 21.91 -12.57 11.62
CA HIS A 143 20.90 -13.62 11.77
C HIS A 143 21.47 -14.99 12.20
N THR A 144 22.63 -14.99 12.89
CA THR A 144 23.42 -16.19 13.23
C THR A 144 22.86 -17.01 14.41
N ASN A 145 22.03 -16.42 15.26
CA ASN A 145 21.56 -17.01 16.53
C ASN A 145 20.05 -17.33 16.55
N LEU A 146 19.37 -17.30 15.41
CA LEU A 146 17.91 -17.49 15.33
C LEU A 146 17.49 -18.89 14.84
N GLY A 147 18.45 -19.71 14.38
CA GLY A 147 18.20 -21.07 13.91
C GLY A 147 17.25 -21.14 12.71
N GLU A 148 16.59 -22.29 12.52
CA GLU A 148 15.62 -22.53 11.43
C GLU A 148 14.22 -21.91 11.70
N PHE A 149 13.99 -21.31 12.87
CA PHE A 149 12.65 -20.93 13.35
C PHE A 149 12.04 -19.71 12.65
N MET A 150 12.87 -18.88 12.05
CA MET A 150 12.44 -17.73 11.25
C MET A 150 13.46 -17.47 10.15
N PRO A 151 13.40 -18.22 9.04
CA PRO A 151 14.43 -18.15 8.02
C PRO A 151 14.38 -16.85 7.21
N CYS A 152 13.34 -16.03 7.36
CA CYS A 152 13.17 -14.80 6.59
C CYS A 152 12.54 -13.68 7.43
N ASP A 153 13.08 -12.48 7.26
CA ASP A 153 12.45 -11.23 7.65
C ASP A 153 11.66 -10.66 6.46
N TYR A 154 10.59 -9.91 6.75
CA TYR A 154 9.73 -9.29 5.75
C TYR A 154 9.43 -7.83 6.08
N ALA A 155 9.31 -7.00 5.05
CA ALA A 155 8.78 -5.65 5.13
C ALA A 155 7.78 -5.46 3.99
N LEU A 156 6.57 -5.02 4.30
CA LEU A 156 5.50 -4.85 3.33
C LEU A 156 4.57 -3.70 3.69
N LEU A 157 3.97 -3.08 2.69
CA LEU A 157 2.84 -2.18 2.90
C LEU A 157 1.56 -3.01 2.84
N ALA A 158 0.67 -2.86 3.82
CA ALA A 158 -0.54 -3.65 3.90
C ALA A 158 -1.76 -2.79 4.23
N ASP A 159 -2.90 -3.07 3.60
CA ASP A 159 -4.19 -2.52 4.00
C ASP A 159 -4.59 -2.96 5.42
N GLU A 160 -5.45 -2.21 6.09
CA GLU A 160 -5.91 -2.47 7.46
C GLU A 160 -6.61 -3.83 7.62
N THR A 161 -7.13 -4.38 6.52
CA THR A 161 -7.72 -5.72 6.47
C THR A 161 -6.69 -6.84 6.43
N PHE A 162 -5.39 -6.53 6.40
CA PHE A 162 -4.32 -7.51 6.34
C PHE A 162 -4.29 -8.42 7.57
N ASN A 163 -4.46 -9.72 7.33
CA ASN A 163 -4.35 -10.74 8.36
C ASN A 163 -2.91 -11.28 8.43
N ILE A 164 -2.25 -10.93 9.53
CA ILE A 164 -0.87 -11.31 9.81
C ILE A 164 -0.69 -12.82 9.94
N ALA A 165 -1.62 -13.49 10.64
CA ALA A 165 -1.53 -14.93 10.86
C ALA A 165 -1.68 -15.70 9.54
N GLU A 166 -2.59 -15.27 8.67
CA GLU A 166 -2.74 -15.84 7.33
C GLU A 166 -1.49 -15.63 6.48
N PHE A 167 -0.89 -14.43 6.51
CA PHE A 167 0.35 -14.17 5.79
C PHE A 167 1.49 -15.06 6.27
N GLN A 168 1.66 -15.23 7.59
CA GLN A 168 2.69 -16.09 8.16
C GLN A 168 2.48 -17.56 7.77
N ALA A 169 1.24 -18.04 7.75
CA ALA A 169 0.87 -19.38 7.32
C ALA A 169 0.97 -19.60 5.79
N SER A 170 0.89 -18.52 5.00
CA SER A 170 0.95 -18.60 3.54
C SER A 170 2.31 -19.11 3.04
N LYS A 171 2.28 -19.95 2.01
CA LYS A 171 3.49 -20.34 1.27
C LYS A 171 3.95 -19.23 0.32
N ASP A 172 3.00 -18.45 -0.22
CA ASP A 172 3.29 -17.31 -1.06
C ASP A 172 3.27 -16.04 -0.21
N LYS A 173 4.46 -15.48 0.01
CA LYS A 173 4.69 -14.24 0.73
C LYS A 173 5.22 -13.14 -0.19
N SER A 174 5.13 -13.33 -1.51
CA SER A 174 5.76 -12.46 -2.52
C SER A 174 5.09 -11.10 -2.68
N SER A 175 3.83 -10.97 -2.23
CA SER A 175 3.07 -9.73 -2.38
C SER A 175 2.11 -9.47 -1.21
N SER A 176 1.63 -8.24 -1.15
CA SER A 176 0.61 -7.78 -0.21
C SER A 176 -0.38 -6.84 -0.88
N ASN A 177 -1.60 -6.79 -0.34
CA ASN A 177 -2.65 -5.90 -0.83
C ASN A 177 -2.52 -4.52 -0.18
N VAL A 178 -2.66 -3.48 -1.00
CA VAL A 178 -2.59 -2.08 -0.58
C VAL A 178 -3.75 -1.29 -1.13
N THR A 179 -4.22 -0.31 -0.36
CA THR A 179 -5.25 0.63 -0.78
C THR A 179 -4.63 1.88 -1.39
N ILE A 180 -4.90 2.12 -2.67
CA ILE A 180 -4.49 3.32 -3.40
C ILE A 180 -5.72 4.21 -3.58
N GLU A 181 -5.61 5.48 -3.21
CA GLU A 181 -6.64 6.49 -3.40
C GLU A 181 -6.31 7.36 -4.60
N TRP A 182 -7.34 7.93 -5.23
CA TRP A 182 -7.16 8.95 -6.27
C TRP A 182 -7.87 10.26 -5.91
N VAL A 183 -7.36 11.35 -6.47
CA VAL A 183 -8.06 12.63 -6.55
C VAL A 183 -8.36 12.96 -8.00
N VAL A 184 -9.41 13.77 -8.23
CA VAL A 184 -9.74 14.27 -9.58
C VAL A 184 -8.59 15.14 -10.08
N LYS A 185 -8.13 16.05 -9.21
CA LYS A 185 -7.03 16.97 -9.47
C LYS A 185 -6.39 17.40 -8.15
N GLU A 186 -5.09 17.64 -8.18
CA GLU A 186 -4.29 18.14 -7.04
C GLU A 186 -4.52 19.65 -6.85
N LYS A 187 -5.76 20.02 -6.52
CA LYS A 187 -6.24 21.39 -6.24
C LYS A 187 -7.36 21.36 -5.19
N ASN A 188 -7.72 22.52 -4.66
CA ASN A 188 -8.97 22.67 -3.91
C ASN A 188 -10.19 22.45 -4.81
N CYS A 189 -11.34 22.26 -4.18
CA CYS A 189 -12.62 22.29 -4.88
C CYS A 189 -12.76 23.61 -5.66
N PRO A 190 -13.22 23.58 -6.92
CA PRO A 190 -13.48 24.80 -7.67
C PRO A 190 -14.59 25.61 -7.01
N ASP A 191 -14.43 26.93 -7.00
CA ASP A 191 -15.46 27.86 -6.50
C ASP A 191 -16.67 27.91 -7.44
N ASP A 192 -16.44 27.72 -8.74
CA ASP A 192 -17.50 27.62 -9.76
C ASP A 192 -17.74 26.14 -10.14
N PRO A 193 -18.90 25.56 -9.74
CA PRO A 193 -19.26 24.19 -10.09
C PRO A 193 -19.56 23.99 -11.58
N ASN A 194 -19.75 25.07 -12.35
CA ASN A 194 -19.95 25.02 -13.80
C ASN A 194 -18.65 25.16 -14.59
N SER A 195 -17.49 25.29 -13.94
CA SER A 195 -16.23 25.32 -14.66
C SER A 195 -16.03 23.99 -15.41
N GLU A 196 -15.55 24.04 -16.64
CA GLU A 196 -15.21 22.84 -17.45
C GLU A 196 -14.20 21.91 -16.74
N VAL A 197 -13.56 22.40 -15.67
CA VAL A 197 -12.55 21.72 -14.88
C VAL A 197 -13.15 21.00 -13.66
N TYR A 198 -14.45 21.14 -13.37
CA TYR A 198 -15.07 20.65 -12.13
C TYR A 198 -14.94 19.13 -11.96
N GLY A 199 -15.08 18.35 -13.04
CA GLY A 199 -14.81 16.91 -13.04
C GLY A 199 -15.76 16.04 -12.19
N CYS A 200 -16.72 16.65 -11.49
CA CYS A 200 -17.82 15.99 -10.79
C CYS A 200 -19.13 16.17 -11.59
N SER A 201 -20.03 15.20 -11.48
CA SER A 201 -21.30 15.20 -12.24
C SER A 201 -22.45 15.86 -11.47
N ASP A 202 -23.64 15.94 -12.08
CA ASP A 202 -24.86 16.37 -11.40
C ASP A 202 -25.18 15.58 -10.13
N ASN A 203 -25.84 16.25 -9.17
CA ASN A 203 -26.19 15.72 -7.84
C ASN A 203 -24.99 15.24 -7.00
N THR A 204 -23.82 15.85 -7.22
CA THR A 204 -22.62 15.57 -6.43
C THR A 204 -22.16 16.77 -5.62
N THR A 205 -21.32 16.51 -4.64
CA THR A 205 -20.54 17.51 -3.90
C THR A 205 -19.06 17.26 -4.11
N CYS A 206 -18.31 18.35 -4.19
CA CYS A 206 -16.87 18.32 -4.14
C CYS A 206 -16.39 18.35 -2.68
N TYR A 207 -15.35 17.59 -2.35
CA TYR A 207 -14.66 17.69 -1.06
C TYR A 207 -13.15 17.56 -1.22
N TYR A 208 -12.41 18.20 -0.33
CA TYR A 208 -10.94 18.16 -0.31
C TYR A 208 -10.42 16.91 0.41
N SER A 209 -9.54 16.17 -0.25
CA SER A 209 -8.76 15.08 0.31
C SER A 209 -7.39 15.58 0.77
N LYS A 210 -7.15 15.53 2.09
CA LYS A 210 -5.85 15.89 2.67
C LYS A 210 -4.72 14.99 2.16
N ASN A 211 -4.95 13.68 2.09
CA ASN A 211 -3.95 12.73 1.61
C ASN A 211 -3.53 13.03 0.15
N GLY A 212 -4.51 13.28 -0.72
CA GLY A 212 -4.25 13.58 -2.13
C GLY A 212 -3.79 15.01 -2.43
N GLN A 213 -3.88 15.92 -1.45
CA GLN A 213 -3.78 17.38 -1.65
C GLN A 213 -4.60 17.85 -2.86
N GLY A 214 -5.83 17.33 -2.93
CA GLY A 214 -6.65 17.42 -4.12
C GLY A 214 -8.11 17.17 -3.80
N TYR A 215 -9.00 17.41 -4.75
CA TYR A 215 -10.42 17.25 -4.53
C TYR A 215 -10.99 15.97 -5.15
N ARG A 216 -12.14 15.57 -4.62
CA ARG A 216 -12.89 14.38 -5.00
C ARG A 216 -14.38 14.68 -5.05
N CYS A 217 -15.11 13.81 -5.72
CA CYS A 217 -16.55 13.92 -5.89
C CYS A 217 -17.26 12.86 -5.04
N LYS A 218 -18.39 13.22 -4.43
CA LYS A 218 -19.29 12.30 -3.72
C LYS A 218 -20.74 12.61 -4.10
N CYS A 219 -21.61 11.61 -4.15
CA CYS A 219 -23.04 11.87 -4.33
C CYS A 219 -23.60 12.69 -3.15
N LYS A 220 -24.53 13.61 -3.43
CA LYS A 220 -25.27 14.34 -2.40
C LYS A 220 -26.04 13.37 -1.51
N PRO A 221 -26.32 13.72 -0.24
CA PRO A 221 -27.18 12.90 0.62
C PRO A 221 -28.51 12.59 -0.06
N GLY A 222 -28.91 11.32 -0.07
CA GLY A 222 -30.12 10.84 -0.74
C GLY A 222 -29.93 10.38 -2.19
N PHE A 223 -28.77 10.62 -2.80
CA PHE A 223 -28.46 10.16 -4.17
C PHE A 223 -27.44 9.01 -4.15
N GLN A 224 -27.52 8.13 -5.14
CA GLN A 224 -26.61 7.00 -5.33
C GLN A 224 -26.11 6.92 -6.78
N GLY A 225 -24.95 6.32 -6.97
CA GLY A 225 -24.37 6.13 -8.30
C GLY A 225 -22.90 6.48 -8.36
N ASN A 226 -22.45 6.90 -9.55
CA ASN A 226 -21.06 7.24 -9.79
C ASN A 226 -20.90 8.77 -9.74
N PRO A 227 -20.22 9.35 -8.74
CA PRO A 227 -20.09 10.80 -8.61
C PRO A 227 -19.30 11.48 -9.75
N TYR A 228 -18.71 10.71 -10.66
CA TYR A 228 -18.03 11.21 -11.86
C TYR A 228 -18.88 11.08 -13.14
N LEU A 229 -20.00 10.37 -13.10
CA LEU A 229 -20.90 10.15 -14.26
C LEU A 229 -22.36 10.59 -14.01
N GLY A 230 -22.78 10.68 -12.75
CA GLY A 230 -24.12 11.06 -12.34
C GLY A 230 -24.58 10.28 -11.11
N CYS A 231 -25.24 10.98 -10.20
CA CYS A 231 -25.96 10.36 -9.09
C CYS A 231 -27.46 10.60 -9.24
N VAL A 232 -28.25 9.57 -8.98
CA VAL A 232 -29.72 9.55 -9.08
C VAL A 232 -30.37 9.21 -7.76
#